data_AF-A0ABD5UBQ2-F1
#
_entry.id   AF-A0ABD5UBQ2-F1
#
_cell.length_a   1.000
_cell.length_b   1.000
_cell.length_c   1.000
_cell.angle_alpha   90.00
_cell.angle_beta   90.00
_cell.angle_gamma   90.00
#
_symmetry.space_group_name_H-M   'P 1'
#
loop_
_entity.id
_entity.type
_entity.pdbx_description
1 polymer ?
#
loop_
_entity_poly.entity_id
_entity_poly.type
_entity_poly.pdbx_seq_one_letter_code
_entity_poly.pdbx_strand_id
1 'polypeptide(L)'
;MLGGLLGLSYVLSGELASPIGLHFALNDAANNVFFGVEPPGGPALPTVIRPELTAPELWHPTGGSTVIPGVLVGYVSVCGWFYWRRGELSVSMEMVAFR
;
A
#
# COMPACT_ATOMS: atom_id res chain seq x y z
N MET A 1 -7.27 5.67 -4.51
CA MET A 1 -5.82 5.69 -4.79
C MET A 1 -5.17 4.33 -4.63
N LEU A 2 -5.40 3.61 -3.53
CA LEU A 2 -4.84 2.27 -3.31
C LEU A 2 -5.12 1.28 -4.47
N GLY A 3 -6.31 1.33 -5.07
CA GLY A 3 -6.65 0.49 -6.22
C GLY A 3 -5.70 0.64 -7.42
N GLY A 4 -5.16 1.84 -7.66
CA GLY A 4 -4.17 2.03 -8.73
C GLY A 4 -2.80 1.43 -8.39
N LEU A 5 -2.41 1.43 -7.12
CA LEU A 5 -1.18 0.77 -6.66
C LEU A 5 -1.28 -0.76 -6.79
N LEU A 6 -2.43 -1.32 -6.40
CA LEU A 6 -2.73 -2.74 -6.58
C LEU A 6 -2.77 -3.10 -8.08
N GLY A 7 -3.44 -2.28 -8.89
CA GLY A 7 -3.48 -2.45 -10.35
C GLY A 7 -2.08 -2.42 -10.98
N LEU A 8 -1.21 -1.50 -10.55
CA LEU A 8 0.19 -1.48 -11.01
C LEU A 8 0.93 -2.76 -10.63
N SER A 9 0.77 -3.22 -9.39
CA SER A 9 1.37 -4.48 -8.92
C SER A 9 0.92 -5.67 -9.78
N TYR A 10 -0.36 -5.70 -10.14
CA TYR A 10 -0.90 -6.69 -11.07
C TYR A 10 -0.28 -6.57 -12.46
N VAL A 11 -0.23 -5.37 -13.02
CA VAL A 11 0.28 -5.16 -14.38
C VAL A 11 1.76 -5.52 -14.52
N LEU A 12 2.56 -5.22 -13.49
CA LEU A 12 3.97 -5.60 -13.47
C LEU A 12 4.17 -7.10 -13.21
N SER A 13 3.37 -7.72 -12.33
CA SER A 13 3.53 -9.15 -12.03
C SER A 13 2.92 -10.08 -13.07
N GLY A 14 1.76 -9.74 -13.64
CA GLY A 14 0.89 -10.65 -14.40
C GLY A 14 0.07 -11.59 -13.51
N GLU A 15 0.14 -11.47 -12.18
CA GLU A 15 -0.43 -12.44 -11.24
C GLU A 15 -1.30 -11.76 -10.19
N LEU A 16 -2.41 -12.39 -9.79
CA LEU A 16 -3.27 -11.90 -8.70
C LEU A 16 -2.62 -12.03 -7.32
N ALA A 17 -1.65 -12.93 -7.15
CA ALA A 17 -0.97 -13.11 -5.88
C ALA A 17 -0.24 -11.83 -5.42
N SER A 18 0.33 -11.08 -6.38
CA SER A 18 1.06 -9.84 -6.09
C SER A 18 0.19 -8.72 -5.49
N PRO A 19 -0.91 -8.27 -6.10
CA PRO A 19 -1.79 -7.27 -5.50
C PRO A 19 -2.46 -7.76 -4.21
N ILE A 20 -2.81 -9.06 -4.12
CA ILE A 20 -3.39 -9.62 -2.88
C ILE A 20 -2.38 -9.54 -1.74
N GLY A 21 -1.15 -9.99 -1.97
CA GLY A 21 -0.08 -9.92 -0.98
C GLY A 21 0.24 -8.48 -0.57
N LEU A 22 0.28 -7.55 -1.52
CA LEU A 22 0.51 -6.14 -1.24
C LEU A 22 -0.62 -5.53 -0.39
N HIS A 23 -1.89 -5.83 -0.73
CA HIS A 23 -3.03 -5.35 0.04
C HIS A 23 -3.01 -5.92 1.47
N PHE A 24 -2.74 -7.22 1.60
CA PHE A 24 -2.61 -7.89 2.88
C PHE A 24 -1.50 -7.26 3.73
N ALA A 25 -0.30 -7.07 3.17
CA ALA A 25 0.84 -6.49 3.88
C ALA A 25 0.57 -5.06 4.37
N LEU A 26 -0.12 -4.24 3.57
CA LEU A 26 -0.50 -2.89 3.97
C LEU A 26 -1.52 -2.90 5.10
N ASN A 27 -2.52 -3.78 5.04
CA ASN A 27 -3.48 -3.95 6.13
C ASN A 27 -2.81 -4.48 7.41
N ASP A 28 -1.90 -5.45 7.28
CA ASP A 28 -1.16 -6.00 8.41
C ASP A 28 -0.28 -4.93 9.07
N ALA A 29 0.46 -4.15 8.29
CA ALA A 29 1.24 -3.04 8.80
C ALA A 29 0.36 -1.97 9.47
N ALA A 30 -0.74 -1.57 8.84
CA ALA A 30 -1.63 -0.56 9.39
C ALA A 30 -2.29 -1.03 10.70
N ASN A 31 -2.75 -2.27 10.76
CA ASN A 31 -3.50 -2.80 11.90
C ASN A 31 -2.61 -3.31 13.03
N ASN A 32 -1.54 -4.04 12.71
CA ASN A 32 -0.77 -4.76 13.73
C ASN A 32 0.55 -4.05 14.08
N VAL A 33 1.14 -3.30 13.14
CA VAL A 33 2.42 -2.64 13.36
C VAL A 33 2.26 -1.21 13.86
N PHE A 34 1.40 -0.40 13.23
CA PHE A 34 1.39 1.06 13.47
C PHE A 34 0.12 1.62 14.10
N PHE A 35 -1.05 1.45 13.51
CA PHE A 35 -2.21 2.28 13.87
C PHE A 35 -3.24 1.56 14.71
N GLY A 36 -3.31 0.21 14.62
CA GLY A 36 -4.25 -0.56 15.45
C GLY A 36 -5.64 -0.03 15.24
N VAL A 37 -6.20 -0.20 14.03
CA VAL A 37 -7.47 0.45 13.61
C VAL A 37 -8.51 0.32 14.72
N GLU A 38 -8.67 1.40 15.46
CA GLU A 38 -9.73 1.56 16.43
C GLU A 38 -10.99 1.88 15.63
N PRO A 39 -12.06 1.06 15.71
CA PRO A 39 -13.37 1.55 15.38
C PRO A 39 -13.61 2.83 16.20
N PRO A 40 -14.24 3.89 15.67
CA PRO A 40 -14.58 5.07 16.45
C PRO A 40 -15.32 4.66 17.74
N GLY A 41 -14.70 4.88 18.91
CA GLY A 41 -15.25 4.49 20.22
C GLY A 41 -14.96 3.05 20.68
N GLY A 42 -14.13 2.30 19.95
CA GLY A 42 -13.69 0.95 20.32
C GLY A 42 -12.46 0.93 21.25
N PRO A 43 -12.17 -0.21 21.90
CA PRO A 43 -10.98 -0.36 22.74
C PRO A 43 -9.71 -0.37 21.89
N ALA A 44 -8.62 0.16 22.45
CA ALA A 44 -7.31 0.15 21.82
C ALA A 44 -6.82 -1.27 21.53
N LEU A 45 -6.52 -1.56 20.26
CA LEU A 45 -5.97 -2.85 19.83
C LEU A 45 -4.44 -2.91 20.04
N PRO A 46 -3.87 -4.07 20.39
CA PRO A 46 -2.41 -4.22 20.50
C PRO A 46 -1.71 -3.91 19.17
N THR A 47 -0.65 -3.10 19.23
CA THR A 47 0.24 -2.82 18.09
C THR A 47 1.70 -2.81 18.53
N VAL A 48 2.63 -2.99 17.58
CA VAL A 48 4.07 -2.91 17.86
C VAL A 48 4.48 -1.48 18.21
N ILE A 49 4.01 -0.52 17.43
CA ILE A 49 4.25 0.92 17.59
C ILE A 49 2.89 1.59 17.61
N ARG A 50 2.69 2.58 18.48
CA ARG A 50 1.45 3.37 18.56
C ARG A 50 1.77 4.86 18.43
N PRO A 51 1.69 5.43 17.22
CA PRO A 51 1.90 6.85 17.00
C PRO A 51 0.76 7.67 17.65
N GLU A 52 1.12 8.76 18.31
CA GLU A 52 0.16 9.79 18.68
C GLU A 52 -0.09 10.69 17.46
N LEU A 53 -1.36 10.82 17.04
CA LEU A 53 -1.74 11.64 15.90
C LEU A 53 -2.21 13.02 16.39
N THR A 54 -1.34 14.02 16.27
CA THR A 54 -1.61 15.39 16.76
C THR A 54 -1.93 16.39 15.64
N ALA A 55 -1.81 15.97 14.37
CA ALA A 55 -1.96 16.85 13.23
C ALA A 55 -3.44 17.17 12.93
N PRO A 56 -3.75 18.41 12.52
CA PRO A 56 -5.11 18.83 12.16
C PRO A 56 -5.58 18.16 10.85
N GLU A 57 -6.88 18.20 10.58
CA GLU A 57 -7.56 17.42 9.54
C GLU A 57 -6.85 17.39 8.17
N LEU A 58 -6.49 18.55 7.60
CA LEU A 58 -5.79 18.63 6.31
C LEU A 58 -4.44 17.90 6.30
N TRP A 59 -3.76 17.86 7.44
CA TRP A 59 -2.44 17.25 7.62
C TRP A 59 -2.53 15.89 8.32
N HIS A 60 -3.75 15.38 8.58
CA HIS A 60 -3.96 14.14 9.30
C HIS A 60 -3.25 12.97 8.60
N PRO A 61 -2.32 12.24 9.23
CA PRO A 61 -1.40 11.31 8.54
C PRO A 61 -2.08 10.20 7.74
N THR A 62 -3.28 9.79 8.14
CA THR A 62 -4.02 8.66 7.53
C THR A 62 -5.28 9.08 6.77
N GLY A 63 -5.66 10.36 6.81
CA GLY A 63 -6.92 10.84 6.23
C GLY A 63 -6.85 12.20 5.54
N GLY A 64 -5.76 12.95 5.75
CA GLY A 64 -5.52 14.24 5.13
C GLY A 64 -4.70 14.14 3.84
N SER A 65 -4.19 15.28 3.39
CA SER A 65 -3.39 15.42 2.16
C SER A 65 -2.07 14.63 2.19
N THR A 66 -1.58 14.26 3.37
CA THR A 66 -0.39 13.42 3.60
C THR A 66 -0.52 12.00 3.03
N VAL A 67 -1.74 11.53 2.77
CA VAL A 67 -1.97 10.26 2.07
C VAL A 67 -1.43 10.30 0.64
N ILE A 68 -1.45 11.47 -0.02
CA ILE A 68 -0.97 11.63 -1.41
C ILE A 68 0.52 11.28 -1.53
N PRO A 69 1.45 11.92 -0.81
CA PRO A 69 2.86 11.54 -0.86
C PRO A 69 3.09 10.11 -0.36
N GLY A 70 2.33 9.63 0.63
CA GLY A 70 2.42 8.24 1.08
C GLY A 70 2.09 7.23 -0.03
N VAL A 71 1.05 7.49 -0.82
CA VAL A 71 0.69 6.68 -1.98
C VAL A 71 1.78 6.75 -3.06
N LEU A 72 2.34 7.93 -3.33
CA LEU A 72 3.45 8.07 -4.29
C LEU A 72 4.68 7.25 -3.87
N VAL A 73 5.01 7.25 -2.58
CA VAL A 73 6.06 6.38 -2.03
C VAL A 73 5.72 4.90 -2.26
N GLY A 74 4.45 4.51 -2.11
CA GLY A 74 3.98 3.17 -2.46
C GLY A 74 4.26 2.81 -3.92
N TYR A 75 3.91 3.70 -4.86
CA TYR A 75 4.18 3.51 -6.29
C TYR A 75 5.68 3.34 -6.59
N VAL A 76 6.51 4.23 -6.03
CA VAL A 76 7.96 4.16 -6.19
C VAL A 76 8.52 2.86 -5.60
N SER A 77 8.00 2.42 -4.45
CA SER A 77 8.44 1.19 -3.79
C SER A 77 8.10 -0.05 -4.62
N VAL A 78 6.89 -0.13 -5.19
CA VAL A 78 6.49 -1.23 -6.07
C VAL A 78 7.34 -1.25 -7.34
N CYS A 79 7.48 -0.11 -8.03
CA CYS A 79 8.34 0.00 -9.20
C CYS A 79 9.79 -0.37 -8.87
N GLY A 80 10.33 0.18 -7.77
CA GLY A 80 11.69 -0.08 -7.31
C GLY A 80 11.92 -1.55 -7.00
N TRP A 81 10.94 -2.22 -6.38
CA TRP A 81 11.00 -3.66 -6.12
C TRP A 81 11.08 -4.48 -7.42
N PHE A 82 10.19 -4.22 -8.38
CA PHE A 82 10.21 -4.93 -9.66
C PHE A 82 11.48 -4.64 -10.46
N TYR A 83 11.91 -3.38 -10.49
CA TYR A 83 13.17 -2.98 -11.13
C TYR A 83 14.37 -3.67 -10.48
N TRP A 84 14.45 -3.71 -9.15
CA TRP A 84 15.51 -4.42 -8.43
C TRP A 84 15.53 -5.91 -8.76
N ARG A 85 14.35 -6.53 -8.86
CA ARG A 85 14.22 -7.99 -9.10
C ARG A 85 14.50 -8.39 -10.54
N ARG A 86 14.19 -7.54 -11.51
CA ARG A 86 14.23 -7.88 -12.94
C ARG A 86 15.28 -7.10 -13.74
N GLY A 87 15.85 -6.03 -13.19
CA GLY A 87 16.73 -5.10 -13.88
C GLY A 87 16.02 -4.13 -14.82
N GLU A 88 14.71 -4.29 -15.02
CA GLU A 88 13.88 -3.47 -15.90
C GLU A 88 12.44 -3.40 -15.40
N LEU A 89 11.70 -2.39 -15.88
CA LEU A 89 10.26 -2.25 -15.66
C LEU A 89 9.52 -2.61 -16.94
N SER A 90 9.13 -3.88 -17.05
CA SER A 90 8.31 -4.40 -18.14
C SER A 90 6.96 -4.86 -17.62
N VAL A 91 5.92 -4.61 -18.42
CA VAL A 91 4.57 -5.13 -18.20
C VAL A 91 4.56 -6.61 -18.53
N SER A 92 3.91 -7.44 -17.70
CA SER A 92 3.81 -8.86 -17.99
C SER A 92 2.99 -9.08 -19.27
N MET A 93 3.64 -9.63 -20.30
CA MET A 93 3.06 -9.82 -21.63
C MET A 93 1.99 -10.91 -21.70
N GLU A 94 1.85 -11.74 -20.65
CA GLU A 94 0.80 -12.76 -20.57
C GLU A 94 -0.61 -12.14 -20.62
N MET A 95 -0.76 -10.89 -20.18
CA MET A 95 -2.02 -10.15 -20.30
C MET A 95 -2.29 -9.58 -21.70
N VAL A 96 -1.26 -9.44 -22.55
CA VAL A 96 -1.39 -8.90 -23.92
C VAL A 96 -1.80 -9.99 -24.92
N ALA A 97 -1.58 -11.26 -24.57
CA ALA A 97 -1.90 -12.42 -25.40
C ALA A 97 -3.37 -12.85 -25.34
N PHE A 98 -4.16 -12.34 -24.39
CA PHE A 98 -5.63 -12.43 -24.44
C PHE A 98 -6.17 -11.38 -25.43
N ARG A 99 -6.04 -11.67 -26.73
CA ARG A 99 -6.79 -11.04 -27.82
C ARG A 99 -7.79 -12.02 -28.39
#